data_AF-A0A9X1NU64-F1
#
_entry.id   AF-A0A9X1NU64-F1
#
_cell.length_a   1.000
_cell.length_b   1.000
_cell.length_c   1.000
_cell.angle_alpha   90.00
_cell.angle_beta   90.00
_cell.angle_gamma   90.00
#
_symmetry.space_group_name_H-M   'P 1'
#
loop_
_entity.id
_entity.type
_entity.pdbx_description
1 polymer ?
#
loop_
_entity_poly.entity_id
_entity_poly.type
_entity_poly.pdbx_seq_one_letter_code
_entity_poly.pdbx_strand_id
1 'polypeptide(L)'
;MGDAVDFRKQWDQWGWLLPALVIVVVFFRLLYGREAFCGSASEQCFREWVSALGGWAAVIAAIPTVYFLSKQIQSTADHARVNFRVNVRSNVNLAEAAIQSSIEIRFQIKEMRGKFDHASMPRTTQISVTKSVLVMIAEAIRRPVFSEFEAKIGLPDKITITTLTIYFDGQVTALERMMEVADLFPVEQFEAELHGSKRAIDYAENYAQSISEKASAYVADIERLGSLIR
;
A
#
# COMPACT_ATOMS: atom_id res chain seq x y z
N MET A 1 -21.51 -10.67 8.07
CA MET A 1 -22.52 -11.74 8.03
C MET A 1 -23.57 -11.30 7.04
N GLY A 2 -23.49 -11.81 5.80
CA GLY A 2 -24.51 -11.52 4.80
C GLY A 2 -25.75 -12.33 5.12
N ASP A 3 -26.90 -11.68 5.21
CA ASP A 3 -28.19 -12.34 5.29
C ASP A 3 -28.32 -13.23 4.05
N ALA A 4 -28.09 -14.53 4.24
CA ALA A 4 -28.49 -15.52 3.25
C ALA A 4 -29.99 -15.33 3.08
N VAL A 5 -30.39 -14.78 1.93
CA VAL A 5 -31.80 -14.68 1.57
C VAL A 5 -32.33 -16.10 1.62
N ASP A 6 -33.17 -16.38 2.62
CA ASP A 6 -33.69 -17.71 2.87
C ASP A 6 -34.64 -18.04 1.72
N PHE A 7 -34.09 -18.74 0.72
CA PHE A 7 -34.77 -19.07 -0.53
C PHE A 7 -36.14 -19.74 -0.26
N ARG A 8 -36.25 -20.46 0.86
CA ARG A 8 -37.51 -21.06 1.33
C ARG A 8 -38.57 -20.02 1.62
N LYS A 9 -38.22 -18.95 2.34
CA LYS A 9 -39.16 -17.89 2.72
C LYS A 9 -39.67 -17.13 1.49
N GLN A 10 -38.81 -16.91 0.51
CA GLN A 10 -39.18 -16.24 -0.74
C GLN A 10 -40.02 -17.15 -1.64
N TRP A 11 -39.70 -18.44 -1.71
CA TRP A 11 -40.52 -19.43 -2.41
C TRP A 11 -41.88 -19.64 -1.74
N ASP A 12 -41.98 -19.62 -0.41
CA ASP A 12 -43.26 -19.71 0.29
C ASP A 12 -44.13 -18.47 0.04
N GLN A 13 -43.54 -17.28 -0.10
CA GLN A 13 -44.28 -16.05 -0.38
C GLN A 13 -44.79 -15.96 -1.83
N TRP A 14 -44.02 -16.43 -2.80
CA TRP A 14 -44.28 -16.19 -4.23
C TRP A 14 -44.55 -17.47 -5.03
N GLY A 15 -44.30 -18.64 -4.47
CA GLY A 15 -44.41 -19.93 -5.15
C GLY A 15 -45.82 -20.29 -5.58
N TRP A 16 -46.85 -19.68 -4.98
CA TRP A 16 -48.25 -19.84 -5.39
C TRP A 16 -48.60 -19.10 -6.68
N LEU A 17 -47.83 -18.08 -7.08
CA LEU A 17 -48.08 -17.34 -8.34
C LEU A 17 -47.89 -18.23 -9.56
N LEU A 18 -46.94 -19.16 -9.51
CA LEU A 18 -46.61 -20.05 -10.61
C LEU A 18 -47.77 -21.01 -10.96
N PRO A 19 -48.36 -21.76 -10.00
CA PRO A 19 -49.55 -22.56 -10.27
C PRO A 19 -50.77 -21.68 -10.58
N ALA A 20 -50.94 -20.51 -9.93
CA ALA A 20 -52.05 -19.61 -10.24
C ALA A 20 -52.01 -19.12 -11.69
N LEU A 21 -50.83 -18.74 -12.20
CA LEU A 21 -50.61 -18.35 -13.59
C LEU A 21 -50.98 -19.50 -14.55
N VAL A 22 -50.53 -20.73 -14.26
CA VAL A 22 -50.85 -21.92 -15.06
C VAL A 22 -52.36 -22.16 -15.10
N ILE A 23 -53.04 -22.07 -13.96
CA ILE A 23 -54.49 -22.23 -13.87
C ILE A 23 -55.22 -21.17 -14.69
N VAL A 24 -54.80 -19.91 -14.60
CA VAL A 24 -55.39 -18.81 -15.38
C VAL A 24 -55.21 -19.05 -16.89
N VAL A 25 -54.02 -19.44 -17.34
CA VAL A 25 -53.77 -19.75 -18.77
C VAL A 25 -54.63 -20.92 -19.25
N VAL A 26 -54.77 -21.98 -18.46
CA VAL A 26 -55.65 -23.12 -18.78
C VAL A 26 -57.11 -22.69 -18.82
N PHE A 27 -57.56 -21.87 -17.87
CA PHE A 27 -58.92 -21.37 -17.78
C PHE A 27 -59.29 -20.47 -18.97
N PHE A 28 -58.42 -19.53 -19.34
CA PHE A 28 -58.62 -18.70 -20.54
C PHE A 28 -58.64 -19.54 -21.83
N ARG A 29 -57.81 -20.59 -21.90
CA ARG A 29 -57.81 -21.53 -23.03
C ARG A 29 -59.14 -22.30 -23.13
N LEU A 30 -59.76 -22.64 -22.00
CA LEU A 30 -61.07 -23.30 -21.97
C LEU A 30 -62.22 -22.36 -22.37
N LEU A 31 -62.16 -21.08 -21.96
CA LEU A 31 -63.24 -20.12 -22.24
C LEU A 31 -63.25 -19.57 -23.68
N TYR A 32 -62.08 -19.24 -24.24
CA TYR A 32 -61.98 -18.56 -25.54
C TYR A 32 -61.68 -19.50 -26.71
N GLY A 33 -61.53 -20.80 -26.45
CA GLY A 33 -61.22 -21.80 -27.46
C GLY A 33 -59.83 -21.64 -28.07
N ARG A 34 -59.51 -22.52 -29.05
CA ARG A 34 -58.20 -22.55 -29.70
C ARG A 34 -57.94 -21.33 -30.60
N GLU A 35 -58.99 -20.74 -31.15
CA GLU A 35 -58.92 -19.69 -32.18
C GLU A 35 -58.43 -18.33 -31.65
N ALA A 36 -58.70 -18.02 -30.37
CA ALA A 36 -58.22 -16.77 -29.75
C ALA A 36 -56.70 -16.78 -29.46
N PHE A 37 -56.10 -17.97 -29.33
CA PHE A 37 -54.68 -18.15 -29.04
C PHE A 37 -53.86 -18.53 -30.26
N CYS A 38 -54.50 -19.17 -31.25
CA CYS A 38 -53.86 -19.59 -32.50
C CYS A 38 -54.73 -19.13 -33.67
N GLY A 39 -54.15 -18.36 -34.58
CA GLY A 39 -54.83 -17.96 -35.82
C GLY A 39 -55.33 -19.18 -36.58
N SER A 40 -56.44 -19.02 -37.32
CA SER A 40 -57.24 -20.09 -37.93
C SER A 40 -56.50 -21.05 -38.88
N ALA A 41 -55.23 -20.78 -39.21
CA ALA A 41 -54.42 -21.58 -40.14
C ALA A 41 -53.01 -21.97 -39.64
N SER A 42 -52.58 -21.62 -38.42
CA SER A 42 -51.18 -21.83 -38.00
C SER A 42 -50.99 -23.15 -37.24
N GLU A 43 -50.35 -24.16 -37.86
CA GLU A 43 -49.88 -25.37 -37.17
C GLU A 43 -48.70 -25.10 -36.21
N GLN A 44 -47.97 -23.99 -36.38
CA GLN A 44 -46.76 -23.66 -35.59
C GLN A 44 -46.98 -22.69 -34.42
N CYS A 45 -48.24 -22.42 -34.05
CA CYS A 45 -48.64 -21.46 -33.02
C CYS A 45 -47.94 -21.68 -31.65
N PHE A 46 -47.81 -22.93 -31.19
CA PHE A 46 -47.13 -23.22 -29.92
C PHE A 46 -45.66 -22.79 -29.95
N ARG A 47 -44.97 -22.95 -31.09
CA ARG A 47 -43.57 -22.57 -31.24
C ARG A 47 -43.41 -21.06 -31.19
N GLU A 48 -44.31 -20.31 -31.82
CA GLU A 48 -44.29 -18.83 -31.80
C GLU A 48 -44.57 -18.28 -30.40
N TRP A 49 -45.53 -18.86 -29.67
CA TRP A 49 -45.80 -18.51 -28.28
C TRP A 49 -44.61 -18.79 -27.35
N VAL A 50 -44.01 -19.98 -27.47
CA VAL A 50 -42.80 -20.33 -26.68
C VAL A 50 -41.63 -19.42 -27.04
N SER A 51 -41.45 -19.08 -28.31
CA SER A 51 -40.43 -18.13 -28.75
C SER A 51 -40.68 -16.71 -28.21
N ALA A 52 -41.93 -16.26 -28.17
CA ALA A 52 -42.31 -14.96 -27.62
C ALA A 52 -42.16 -14.89 -26.09
N LEU A 53 -42.49 -15.97 -25.37
CA LEU A 53 -42.32 -16.06 -23.92
C LEU A 53 -40.86 -16.24 -23.50
N GLY A 54 -40.04 -16.90 -24.32
CA GLY A 54 -38.61 -17.12 -24.04
C GLY A 54 -37.83 -15.82 -23.85
N GLY A 55 -38.16 -14.77 -24.61
CA GLY A 55 -37.54 -13.44 -24.47
C GLY A 55 -37.83 -12.79 -23.12
N TRP A 56 -39.09 -12.83 -22.66
CA TRP A 56 -39.48 -12.29 -21.36
C TRP A 56 -38.95 -13.11 -20.19
N ALA A 57 -38.91 -14.44 -20.32
CA ALA A 57 -38.33 -15.33 -19.32
C ALA A 57 -36.84 -15.02 -19.06
N ALA A 58 -36.07 -14.73 -20.12
CA ALA A 58 -34.67 -14.32 -20.00
C ALA A 58 -34.52 -12.98 -19.24
N VAL A 59 -35.40 -12.00 -19.50
CA VAL A 59 -35.38 -10.70 -18.79
C VAL A 59 -35.71 -10.88 -17.31
N ILE A 60 -36.74 -11.67 -16.99
CA ILE A 60 -37.12 -11.95 -15.59
C ILE A 60 -36.01 -12.70 -14.87
N ALA A 61 -35.33 -13.64 -15.54
CA ALA A 61 -34.17 -14.32 -14.97
C ALA A 61 -32.97 -13.39 -14.77
N ALA A 62 -32.77 -12.41 -15.66
CA ALA A 62 -31.65 -11.48 -15.60
C ALA A 62 -31.79 -10.40 -14.51
N ILE A 63 -33.01 -9.95 -14.20
CA ILE A 63 -33.24 -8.88 -13.20
C ILE A 63 -32.67 -9.24 -11.82
N PRO A 64 -32.97 -10.41 -11.22
CA PRO A 64 -32.36 -10.82 -9.95
C PRO A 64 -30.83 -10.88 -10.05
N THR A 65 -30.29 -11.42 -11.13
CA THR A 65 -28.84 -11.53 -11.33
C THR A 65 -28.17 -10.16 -11.32
N VAL A 66 -28.69 -9.20 -12.09
CA VAL A 66 -28.17 -7.82 -12.14
C VAL A 66 -28.31 -7.14 -10.77
N TYR A 67 -29.42 -7.34 -10.07
CA TYR A 67 -29.64 -6.79 -8.74
C TYR A 67 -28.66 -7.35 -7.68
N PHE A 68 -28.43 -8.66 -7.70
CA PHE A 68 -27.45 -9.27 -6.79
C PHE A 68 -26.02 -8.83 -7.13
N LEU A 69 -25.67 -8.74 -8.40
CA LEU A 69 -24.35 -8.26 -8.84
C LEU A 69 -24.11 -6.80 -8.42
N SER A 70 -25.10 -5.92 -8.56
CA SER A 70 -24.94 -4.52 -8.15
C SER A 70 -24.72 -4.39 -6.64
N LYS A 71 -25.45 -5.19 -5.83
CA LYS A 71 -25.28 -5.23 -4.37
C LYS A 71 -23.92 -5.82 -3.98
N GLN A 72 -23.45 -6.86 -4.68
CA GLN A 72 -22.11 -7.42 -4.48
C GLN A 72 -21.02 -6.39 -4.78
N ILE A 73 -21.12 -5.68 -5.91
CA ILE A 73 -20.14 -4.65 -6.29
C ILE A 73 -20.08 -3.53 -5.22
N GLN A 74 -21.24 -3.09 -4.71
CA GLN A 74 -21.27 -2.10 -3.62
C GLN A 74 -20.60 -2.62 -2.34
N SER A 75 -20.91 -3.85 -1.92
CA SER A 75 -20.28 -4.46 -0.74
C SER A 75 -18.77 -4.64 -0.93
N THR A 76 -18.33 -5.07 -2.10
CA THR A 76 -16.91 -5.19 -2.44
C THR A 76 -16.22 -3.83 -2.44
N ALA A 77 -16.88 -2.77 -2.94
CA ALA A 77 -16.34 -1.42 -2.91
C ALA A 77 -16.15 -0.92 -1.46
N ASP A 78 -17.09 -1.20 -0.57
CA ASP A 78 -16.96 -0.83 0.85
C ASP A 78 -15.86 -1.62 1.56
N HIS A 79 -15.75 -2.93 1.29
CA HIS A 79 -14.63 -3.73 1.79
C HIS A 79 -13.27 -3.25 1.26
N ALA A 80 -13.20 -2.88 -0.03
CA ALA A 80 -12.00 -2.31 -0.62
C ALA A 80 -11.62 -0.97 0.05
N ARG A 81 -12.59 -0.11 0.36
CA ARG A 81 -12.36 1.16 1.08
C ARG A 81 -11.84 0.93 2.50
N VAL A 82 -12.40 -0.04 3.23
CA VAL A 82 -11.92 -0.37 4.59
C VAL A 82 -10.51 -0.92 4.54
N ASN A 83 -10.23 -1.88 3.65
CA ASN A 83 -8.90 -2.46 3.49
C ASN A 83 -7.87 -1.41 3.06
N PHE A 84 -8.24 -0.51 2.15
CA PHE A 84 -7.41 0.62 1.76
C PHE A 84 -7.07 1.49 2.97
N ARG A 85 -8.07 1.90 3.78
CA ARG A 85 -7.83 2.69 5.00
C ARG A 85 -6.91 1.99 6.00
N VAL A 86 -7.05 0.68 6.18
CA VAL A 86 -6.19 -0.10 7.09
C VAL A 86 -4.75 -0.13 6.59
N ASN A 87 -4.55 -0.46 5.31
CA ASN A 87 -3.21 -0.50 4.70
C ASN A 87 -2.53 0.87 4.72
N VAL A 88 -3.29 1.92 4.43
CA VAL A 88 -2.78 3.30 4.46
C VAL A 88 -2.33 3.71 5.85
N ARG A 89 -3.08 3.39 6.91
CA ARG A 89 -2.68 3.72 8.29
C ARG A 89 -1.34 3.12 8.67
N SER A 90 -1.10 1.86 8.34
CA SER A 90 0.19 1.22 8.63
C SER A 90 1.34 1.92 7.91
N ASN A 91 1.12 2.34 6.66
CA ASN A 91 2.15 3.03 5.89
C ASN A 91 2.37 4.48 6.36
N VAL A 92 1.32 5.18 6.80
CA VAL A 92 1.43 6.51 7.40
C VAL A 92 2.24 6.45 8.69
N ASN A 93 1.94 5.52 9.59
CA ASN A 93 2.71 5.34 10.83
C ASN A 93 4.19 5.04 10.53
N LEU A 94 4.46 4.24 9.50
CA LEU A 94 5.83 3.96 9.06
C LEU A 94 6.53 5.23 8.52
N ALA A 95 5.82 6.04 7.73
CA ALA A 95 6.34 7.32 7.23
C ALA A 95 6.64 8.29 8.39
N GLU A 96 5.74 8.43 9.36
CA GLU A 96 5.96 9.26 10.56
C GLU A 96 7.17 8.77 11.38
N ALA A 97 7.30 7.45 11.58
CA ALA A 97 8.46 6.88 12.25
C ALA A 97 9.78 7.14 11.49
N ALA A 98 9.74 7.11 10.16
CA ALA A 98 10.88 7.45 9.31
C ALA A 98 11.25 8.94 9.41
N ILE A 99 10.26 9.84 9.45
CA ILE A 99 10.48 11.29 9.69
C ILE A 99 11.16 11.49 11.04
N GLN A 100 10.60 10.93 12.12
CA GLN A 100 11.14 11.09 13.47
C GLN A 100 12.58 10.56 13.58
N SER A 101 12.84 9.38 13.03
CA SER A 101 14.18 8.78 13.01
C SER A 101 15.17 9.62 12.19
N SER A 102 14.72 10.21 11.08
CA SER A 102 15.55 11.09 10.25
C SER A 102 15.91 12.38 10.97
N ILE A 103 14.96 12.98 11.70
CA ILE A 103 15.20 14.17 12.52
C ILE A 103 16.21 13.86 13.63
N GLU A 104 16.06 12.71 14.31
CA GLU A 104 17.00 12.27 15.35
C GLU A 104 18.42 12.11 14.81
N ILE A 105 18.61 11.43 13.67
CA ILE A 105 19.91 11.25 13.04
C ILE A 105 20.54 12.61 12.68
N ARG A 106 19.77 13.51 12.05
CA ARG A 106 20.27 14.83 11.67
C ARG A 106 20.67 15.66 12.88
N PHE A 107 19.89 15.58 13.96
CA PHE A 107 20.22 16.25 15.21
C PHE A 107 21.54 15.71 15.80
N GLN A 108 21.70 14.39 15.85
CA GLN A 108 22.92 13.74 16.34
C GLN A 108 24.14 14.10 15.46
N ILE A 109 23.99 14.07 14.13
CA ILE A 109 25.05 14.49 13.20
C ILE A 109 25.47 15.94 13.47
N LYS A 110 24.51 16.84 13.61
CA LYS A 110 24.78 18.27 13.87
C LYS A 110 25.50 18.49 15.19
N GLU A 111 25.06 17.80 16.26
CA GLU A 111 25.72 17.86 17.56
C GLU A 111 27.17 17.37 17.48
N MET A 112 27.40 16.27 16.76
CA MET A 112 28.72 15.67 16.65
C MET A 112 29.66 16.47 15.72
N ARG A 113 29.15 17.11 14.67
CA ARG A 113 29.94 18.06 13.85
C ARG A 113 30.60 19.15 14.69
N GLY A 114 29.87 19.70 15.67
CA GLY A 114 30.44 20.69 16.59
C GLY A 114 31.64 20.17 17.39
N LYS A 115 31.70 18.86 17.66
CA LYS A 115 32.82 18.22 18.36
C LYS A 115 34.02 17.98 17.43
N PHE A 116 33.80 17.76 16.14
CA PHE A 116 34.88 17.57 15.16
C PHE A 116 35.72 18.81 14.87
N ASP A 117 35.12 19.99 14.93
CA ASP A 117 35.79 21.24 14.54
C ASP A 117 36.80 21.76 15.59
N HIS A 118 37.01 21.03 16.69
CA HIS A 118 38.00 21.38 17.69
C HIS A 118 39.40 20.97 17.23
N ALA A 119 40.09 21.89 16.54
CA ALA A 119 41.42 21.72 15.94
C ALA A 119 42.54 21.27 16.90
N SER A 120 42.28 21.27 18.22
CA SER A 120 43.27 20.98 19.26
C SER A 120 43.33 19.51 19.69
N MET A 121 42.53 18.61 19.11
CA MET A 121 42.47 17.21 19.55
C MET A 121 43.67 16.39 19.05
N PRO A 122 44.25 15.48 19.87
CA PRO A 122 45.22 14.49 19.41
C PRO A 122 44.64 13.60 18.29
N ARG A 123 45.47 13.17 17.33
CA ARG A 123 45.01 12.35 16.18
C ARG A 123 44.27 11.09 16.61
N THR A 124 44.79 10.37 17.59
CA THR A 124 44.15 9.17 18.14
C THR A 124 42.75 9.46 18.69
N THR A 125 42.58 10.60 19.38
CA THR A 125 41.29 11.09 19.84
C THR A 125 40.36 11.45 18.67
N GLN A 126 40.87 12.13 17.64
CA GLN A 126 40.08 12.45 16.45
C GLN A 126 39.58 11.18 15.74
N ILE A 127 40.43 10.17 15.56
CA ILE A 127 40.04 8.88 14.95
C ILE A 127 38.97 8.20 15.80
N SER A 128 39.18 8.11 17.11
CA SER A 128 38.26 7.47 18.04
C SER A 128 36.87 8.14 18.01
N VAL A 129 36.83 9.48 18.11
CA VAL A 129 35.58 10.24 18.02
C VAL A 129 34.92 10.06 16.65
N THR A 130 35.70 10.10 15.56
CA THR A 130 35.19 9.87 14.19
C THR A 130 34.55 8.50 14.07
N LYS A 131 35.24 7.47 14.55
CA LYS A 131 34.76 6.10 14.54
C LYS A 131 33.47 5.96 15.34
N SER A 132 33.42 6.47 16.56
CA SER A 132 32.21 6.42 17.39
C SER A 132 31.01 7.08 16.72
N VAL A 133 31.21 8.19 16.01
CA VAL A 133 30.14 8.85 15.25
C VAL A 133 29.68 7.99 14.09
N LEU A 134 30.60 7.47 13.29
CA LEU A 134 30.24 6.62 12.15
C LEU A 134 29.49 5.35 12.59
N VAL A 135 29.93 4.72 13.69
CA VAL A 135 29.24 3.55 14.26
C VAL A 135 27.82 3.91 14.70
N MET A 136 27.66 5.02 15.43
CA MET A 136 26.35 5.48 15.88
C MET A 136 25.41 5.80 14.70
N ILE A 137 25.90 6.48 13.67
CA ILE A 137 25.12 6.76 12.46
C ILE A 137 24.78 5.46 11.72
N ALA A 138 25.73 4.54 11.58
CA ALA A 138 25.50 3.26 10.92
C ALA A 138 24.44 2.43 11.65
N GLU A 139 24.47 2.37 12.98
CA GLU A 139 23.45 1.72 13.80
C GLU A 139 22.08 2.40 13.66
N ALA A 140 22.03 3.73 13.64
CA ALA A 140 20.80 4.47 13.45
C ALA A 140 20.20 4.22 12.04
N ILE A 141 21.03 4.20 11.00
CA ILE A 141 20.60 3.90 9.62
C ILE A 141 20.13 2.46 9.50
N ARG A 142 20.76 1.50 10.19
CA ARG A 142 20.36 0.08 10.18
C ARG A 142 19.02 -0.21 10.85
N ARG A 143 18.39 0.78 11.51
CA ARG A 143 17.07 0.58 12.12
C ARG A 143 16.06 0.09 11.06
N PRO A 144 15.22 -0.91 11.37
CA PRO A 144 14.30 -1.51 10.38
C PRO A 144 13.38 -0.51 9.68
N VAL A 145 13.04 0.58 10.35
CA VAL A 145 12.18 1.66 9.84
C VAL A 145 12.58 2.14 8.44
N PHE A 146 13.87 2.29 8.17
CA PHE A 146 14.36 2.78 6.89
C PHE A 146 14.25 1.70 5.80
N SER A 147 14.64 0.45 6.10
CA SER A 147 14.50 -0.66 5.15
C SER A 147 13.03 -0.98 4.82
N GLU A 148 12.14 -0.91 5.81
CA GLU A 148 10.71 -1.11 5.59
C GLU A 148 10.10 0.05 4.80
N PHE A 149 10.54 1.28 5.05
CA PHE A 149 10.10 2.45 4.30
C PHE A 149 10.50 2.35 2.83
N GLU A 150 11.76 2.00 2.54
CA GLU A 150 12.24 1.78 1.17
C GLU A 150 11.45 0.67 0.46
N ALA A 151 11.13 -0.43 1.17
CA ALA A 151 10.39 -1.55 0.60
C ALA A 151 8.91 -1.26 0.32
N LYS A 152 8.24 -0.49 1.19
CA LYS A 152 6.78 -0.25 1.12
C LYS A 152 6.41 1.04 0.38
N ILE A 153 7.17 2.11 0.57
CA ILE A 153 6.87 3.45 0.02
C ILE A 153 7.81 3.78 -1.17
N GLY A 154 9.01 3.20 -1.16
CA GLY A 154 9.97 3.30 -2.27
C GLY A 154 11.15 4.21 -1.95
N LEU A 155 12.19 4.08 -2.76
CA LEU A 155 13.50 4.71 -2.54
C LEU A 155 13.45 6.25 -2.56
N PRO A 156 14.04 6.93 -1.56
CA PRO A 156 14.13 8.39 -1.54
C PRO A 156 15.00 8.92 -2.69
N ASP A 157 16.09 8.20 -3.01
CA ASP A 157 17.12 8.60 -3.95
C ASP A 157 17.76 7.39 -4.65
N LYS A 158 18.82 7.61 -5.43
CA LYS A 158 19.62 6.54 -6.08
C LYS A 158 20.42 5.69 -5.09
N ILE A 159 20.55 6.13 -3.84
CA ILE A 159 21.34 5.46 -2.80
C ILE A 159 20.38 4.72 -1.87
N THR A 160 20.60 3.42 -1.70
CA THR A 160 19.82 2.58 -0.80
C THR A 160 20.47 2.49 0.58
N ILE A 161 19.68 2.12 1.58
CA ILE A 161 20.18 1.78 2.92
C ILE A 161 21.32 0.76 2.88
N THR A 162 21.24 -0.24 2.00
CA THR A 162 22.27 -1.28 1.87
C THR A 162 23.60 -0.68 1.38
N THR A 163 23.55 0.19 0.37
CA THR A 163 24.75 0.87 -0.14
C THR A 163 25.38 1.76 0.94
N LEU A 164 24.56 2.51 1.69
CA LEU A 164 25.06 3.32 2.80
C LEU A 164 25.71 2.45 3.87
N THR A 165 25.05 1.37 4.28
CA THR A 165 25.58 0.47 5.32
C THR A 165 26.95 -0.08 4.95
N ILE A 166 27.10 -0.57 3.71
CA ILE A 166 28.39 -1.06 3.20
C ILE A 166 29.46 0.04 3.21
N TYR A 167 29.08 1.26 2.81
CA TYR A 167 30.00 2.40 2.80
C TYR A 167 30.45 2.78 4.22
N PHE A 168 29.52 2.83 5.18
CA PHE A 168 29.82 3.08 6.59
C PHE A 168 30.73 2.02 7.19
N ASP A 169 30.47 0.74 6.93
CA ASP A 169 31.31 -0.37 7.40
C ASP A 169 32.74 -0.24 6.86
N GLY A 170 32.89 0.08 5.57
CA GLY A 170 34.19 0.33 4.96
C GLY A 170 34.95 1.47 5.64
N GLN A 171 34.27 2.57 5.97
CA GLN A 171 34.88 3.71 6.67
C GLN A 171 35.25 3.37 8.12
N VAL A 172 34.40 2.65 8.85
CA VAL A 172 34.71 2.20 10.22
C VAL A 172 35.94 1.30 10.24
N THR A 173 36.02 0.33 9.32
CA THR A 173 37.20 -0.54 9.19
C THR A 173 38.46 0.23 8.80
N ALA A 174 38.36 1.26 7.95
CA ALA A 174 39.49 2.12 7.59
C ALA A 174 40.02 2.89 8.81
N LEU A 175 39.13 3.47 9.62
CA LEU A 175 39.50 4.16 10.87
C LEU A 175 40.11 3.21 11.90
N GLU A 176 39.61 1.97 12.01
CA GLU A 176 40.18 0.95 12.88
C GLU A 176 41.63 0.65 12.55
N ARG A 177 41.92 0.42 11.26
CA ARG A 177 43.29 0.18 10.79
C ARG A 177 44.18 1.39 11.02
N MET A 178 43.66 2.60 10.77
CA MET A 178 44.41 3.84 11.00
C MET A 178 44.75 4.03 12.49
N MET A 179 43.88 3.60 13.40
CA MET A 179 44.11 3.70 14.84
C MET A 179 45.31 2.86 15.32
N GLU A 180 45.57 1.70 14.70
CA GLU A 180 46.71 0.83 15.05
C GLU A 180 48.08 1.44 14.74
N VAL A 181 48.12 2.38 13.79
CA VAL A 181 49.34 2.95 13.21
C VAL A 181 49.28 4.49 13.14
N ALA A 182 48.45 5.12 13.97
CA ALA A 182 48.09 6.54 13.89
C ALA A 182 49.30 7.50 13.89
N ASP A 183 50.36 7.17 14.62
CA ASP A 183 51.57 7.99 14.72
C ASP A 183 52.50 7.87 13.49
N LEU A 184 52.31 6.84 12.68
CA LEU A 184 53.13 6.55 11.48
C LEU A 184 52.55 7.17 10.20
N PHE A 185 51.32 7.69 10.25
CA PHE A 185 50.67 8.25 9.07
C PHE A 185 51.20 9.65 8.72
N PRO A 186 51.56 9.88 7.44
CA PRO A 186 51.72 11.23 6.91
C PRO A 186 50.45 12.06 7.15
N VAL A 187 50.63 13.34 7.49
CA VAL A 187 49.52 14.25 7.80
C VAL A 187 48.49 14.29 6.68
N GLU A 188 48.95 14.32 5.43
CA GLU A 188 48.10 14.37 4.24
C GLU A 188 47.20 13.14 4.10
N GLN A 189 47.73 11.94 4.40
CA GLN A 189 46.95 10.70 4.32
C GLN A 189 45.90 10.64 5.45
N PHE A 190 46.28 11.08 6.65
CA PHE A 190 45.36 11.18 7.79
C PHE A 190 44.17 12.12 7.48
N GLU A 191 44.46 13.31 6.95
CA GLU A 191 43.42 14.28 6.56
C GLU A 191 42.54 13.75 5.42
N ALA A 192 43.11 13.02 4.46
CA ALA A 192 42.34 12.41 3.37
C ALA A 192 41.34 11.36 3.87
N GLU A 193 41.75 10.50 4.82
CA GLU A 193 40.87 9.50 5.44
C GLU A 193 39.78 10.15 6.31
N LEU A 194 40.13 11.16 7.11
CA LEU A 194 39.15 11.94 7.86
C LEU A 194 38.15 12.64 6.94
N HIS A 195 38.62 13.17 5.81
CA HIS A 195 37.74 13.75 4.79
C HIS A 195 36.81 12.69 4.17
N GLY A 196 37.26 11.46 3.97
CA GLY A 196 36.42 10.31 3.59
C GLY A 196 35.28 10.06 4.58
N SER A 197 35.61 10.08 5.87
CA SER A 197 34.65 9.92 6.96
C SER A 197 33.65 11.08 7.05
N LYS A 198 34.10 12.33 6.87
CA LYS A 198 33.21 13.51 6.80
C LYS A 198 32.21 13.39 5.65
N ARG A 199 32.65 12.96 4.47
CA ARG A 199 31.74 12.69 3.34
C ARG A 199 30.71 11.61 3.66
N ALA A 200 31.07 10.59 4.44
CA ALA A 200 30.10 9.58 4.89
C ALA A 200 29.00 10.17 5.76
N ILE A 201 29.38 11.05 6.68
CA ILE A 201 28.42 11.80 7.51
C ILE A 201 27.52 12.66 6.63
N ASP A 202 28.06 13.35 5.63
CA ASP A 202 27.27 14.16 4.68
C ASP A 202 26.27 13.29 3.89
N TYR A 203 26.69 12.10 3.44
CA TYR A 203 25.78 11.17 2.76
C TYR A 203 24.64 10.69 3.67
N ALA A 204 24.92 10.39 4.94
CA ALA A 204 23.88 10.04 5.91
C ALA A 204 22.91 11.20 6.17
N GLU A 205 23.42 12.44 6.31
CA GLU A 205 22.57 13.61 6.51
C GLU A 205 21.65 13.82 5.30
N ASN A 206 22.19 13.77 4.09
CA ASN A 206 21.42 13.92 2.85
C ASN A 206 20.38 12.80 2.70
N TYR A 207 20.74 11.56 3.01
CA TYR A 207 19.82 10.43 3.00
C TYR A 207 18.68 10.62 4.01
N ALA A 208 18.99 10.99 5.26
CA ALA A 208 17.99 11.26 6.28
C ALA A 208 17.07 12.42 5.87
N GLN A 209 17.61 13.47 5.28
CA GLN A 209 16.81 14.57 4.75
C GLN A 209 15.87 14.10 3.62
N SER A 210 16.38 13.34 2.65
CA SER A 210 15.61 12.83 1.51
C SER A 210 14.48 11.87 1.96
N ILE A 211 14.76 10.98 2.92
CA ILE A 211 13.73 10.14 3.56
C ILE A 211 12.66 11.02 4.24
N SER A 212 13.07 12.01 5.03
CA SER A 212 12.14 12.88 5.75
C SER A 212 11.25 13.67 4.80
N GLU A 213 11.80 14.20 3.70
CA GLU A 213 11.06 14.95 2.69
C GLU A 213 10.05 14.03 1.99
N LYS A 214 10.49 12.86 1.53
CA LYS A 214 9.63 11.90 0.84
C LYS A 214 8.53 11.33 1.74
N ALA A 215 8.85 11.03 2.99
CA ALA A 215 7.88 10.57 3.98
C ALA A 215 6.83 11.65 4.27
N SER A 216 7.25 12.92 4.40
CA SER A 216 6.33 14.05 4.60
C SER A 216 5.40 14.25 3.41
N ALA A 217 5.95 14.16 2.19
CA ALA A 217 5.16 14.23 0.96
C ALA A 217 4.12 13.10 0.89
N TYR A 218 4.52 11.87 1.23
CA TYR A 218 3.61 10.73 1.28
C TYR A 218 2.45 10.95 2.27
N VAL A 219 2.72 11.44 3.48
CA VAL A 219 1.68 11.74 4.48
C VAL A 219 0.72 12.80 3.94
N ALA A 220 1.24 13.89 3.37
CA ALA A 220 0.41 14.97 2.80
C ALA A 220 -0.47 14.49 1.63
N ASP A 221 0.05 13.63 0.76
CA ASP A 221 -0.70 13.05 -0.36
C ASP A 221 -1.85 12.15 0.14
N ILE A 222 -1.59 11.34 1.18
CA ILE A 222 -2.61 10.50 1.80
C ILE A 222 -3.71 11.35 2.47
N GLU A 223 -3.35 12.43 3.17
CA GLU A 223 -4.32 13.34 3.77
C GLU A 223 -5.20 14.02 2.71
N ARG A 224 -4.59 14.42 1.59
CA ARG A 224 -5.29 14.98 0.44
C ARG A 224 -6.25 13.96 -0.20
N LEU A 225 -5.83 12.71 -0.38
CA LEU A 225 -6.71 11.65 -0.89
C LEU A 225 -7.85 11.34 0.09
N GLY A 226 -7.55 11.35 1.39
CA GLY A 226 -8.54 11.14 2.45
C GLY A 226 -9.62 12.22 2.52
N SER A 227 -9.33 13.45 2.11
CA SER A 227 -10.32 14.54 2.07
C SER A 227 -11.24 14.45 0.85
N LEU A 228 -10.77 13.88 -0.28
CA LEU A 228 -11.59 13.68 -1.49
C LEU A 228 -12.60 12.53 -1.37
N ILE A 229 -12.38 11.59 -0.45
CA ILE A 229 -13.22 10.40 -0.27
C ILE A 229 -14.33 10.63 0.78
N ARG A 230 -14.30 11.74 1.53
CA ARG A 230 -15.37 12.14 2.46
C ARG A 230 -16.50 12.85 1.71
#